data_AF-A7T3V3-F1
#
_entry.id   AF-A7T3V3-F1
#
_cell.length_a   1.000
_cell.length_b   1.000
_cell.length_c   1.000
_cell.angle_alpha   90.00
_cell.angle_beta   90.00
_cell.angle_gamma   90.00
#
_symmetry.space_group_name_H-M   'P 1'
#
loop_
_entity.id
_entity.type
_entity.pdbx_description
1 polymer ?
#
loop_
_entity_poly.entity_id
_entity_poly.type
_entity_poly.pdbx_seq_one_letter_code
_entity_poly.pdbx_strand_id
1 'polypeptide(L)'
;QEPEPCIGCMQQQADIKLHKLCDDEGSSGDCVSCYCRPMWCLDCMGKWFASRQDQQRPETWLSSTCPCPTCRSVFCMLDVCKIDR
;
A
#
# COMPACT_ATOMS: atom_id res chain seq x y z
N GLN A 1 -7.28 10.47 18.05
CA GLN A 1 -5.89 10.90 17.82
C GLN A 1 -5.85 11.38 16.38
N GLU A 2 -5.46 12.63 16.12
CA GLU A 2 -5.41 13.15 14.75
C GLU A 2 -4.32 12.42 13.94
N PRO A 3 -4.54 12.12 12.65
CA PRO A 3 -3.54 11.43 11.85
C PRO A 3 -2.28 12.29 11.68
N GLU A 4 -1.10 11.66 11.86
CA GLU A 4 0.18 12.32 11.61
C GLU A 4 0.32 12.69 10.11
N PRO A 5 1.13 13.70 9.75
CA PRO A 5 1.44 13.99 8.35
C PRO A 5 2.02 12.77 7.63
N CYS A 6 1.64 12.58 6.37
CA CYS A 6 2.18 11.53 5.52
C CYS A 6 3.71 11.69 5.41
N ILE A 7 4.46 10.65 5.77
CA ILE A 7 5.94 10.69 5.80
C ILE A 7 6.57 10.81 4.41
N GLY A 8 5.81 10.52 3.34
CA GLY A 8 6.26 10.65 1.95
C GLY A 8 6.25 12.09 1.43
N CYS A 9 5.11 12.80 1.50
CA CYS A 9 4.98 14.15 0.96
C CYS A 9 5.04 15.27 1.99
N MET A 10 4.80 14.98 3.28
CA MET A 10 4.66 15.95 4.37
C MET A 10 3.61 17.05 4.13
N GLN A 11 2.72 16.87 3.14
CA GLN A 11 1.71 17.86 2.73
C GLN A 11 0.29 17.43 3.09
N GLN A 12 0.01 16.13 3.04
CA GLN A 12 -1.29 15.54 3.36
C GLN A 12 -1.19 14.77 4.68
N GLN A 13 -2.33 14.55 5.35
CA GLN A 13 -2.40 13.62 6.48
C GLN A 13 -2.22 12.17 5.99
N ALA A 14 -1.68 11.31 6.84
CA ALA A 14 -1.73 9.88 6.61
C ALA A 14 -3.18 9.40 6.65
N ASP A 15 -3.68 8.86 5.54
CA ASP A 15 -5.09 8.51 5.37
C ASP A 15 -5.31 7.07 4.88
N ILE A 16 -4.24 6.25 4.82
CA ILE A 16 -4.35 4.83 4.49
C ILE A 16 -3.70 3.91 5.51
N LYS A 17 -4.15 2.66 5.52
CA LYS A 17 -3.53 1.52 6.19
C LYS A 17 -3.46 0.34 5.22
N LEU A 18 -2.43 -0.48 5.34
CA LEU A 18 -2.36 -1.76 4.67
C LEU A 18 -3.02 -2.82 5.56
N HIS A 19 -4.05 -3.48 5.05
CA HIS A 19 -4.77 -4.54 5.73
C HIS A 19 -5.00 -5.67 4.73
N LYS A 20 -4.64 -6.91 5.07
CA LYS A 20 -4.80 -8.06 4.16
C LYS A 20 -6.29 -8.26 3.90
N LEU A 21 -6.73 -7.91 2.70
CA LEU A 21 -8.09 -8.06 2.21
C LEU A 21 -8.15 -8.89 0.94
N CYS A 22 -7.03 -9.07 0.24
CA CYS A 22 -6.99 -9.99 -0.88
C CYS A 22 -7.14 -11.45 -0.42
N ASP A 23 -7.96 -12.18 -1.17
CA ASP A 23 -7.99 -13.64 -1.10
C ASP A 23 -6.72 -14.23 -1.72
N ASP A 24 -6.30 -15.38 -1.20
CA ASP A 24 -5.09 -16.07 -1.67
C ASP A 24 -5.24 -16.57 -3.13
N GLU A 25 -6.47 -16.66 -3.63
CA GLU A 25 -6.79 -17.10 -5.00
C GLU A 25 -6.59 -16.00 -6.07
N GLY A 26 -6.48 -14.72 -5.68
CA GLY A 26 -6.51 -13.57 -6.60
C GLY A 26 -5.30 -12.62 -6.57
N SER A 27 -4.37 -12.81 -5.63
CA SER A 27 -3.06 -12.12 -5.60
C SER A 27 -1.94 -13.14 -5.78
N SER A 28 -0.67 -12.72 -5.87
CA SER A 28 0.46 -13.67 -6.00
C SER A 28 0.63 -14.65 -4.83
N GLY A 29 -0.30 -14.69 -3.86
CA GLY A 29 -0.28 -15.55 -2.68
C GLY A 29 0.70 -15.09 -1.60
N ASP A 30 1.47 -14.03 -1.87
CA ASP A 30 2.56 -13.57 -0.99
C ASP A 30 2.13 -12.49 0.00
N CYS A 31 0.92 -11.95 -0.12
CA CYS A 31 0.47 -10.83 0.71
C CYS A 31 0.33 -11.27 2.18
N VAL A 32 0.91 -10.50 3.09
CA VAL A 32 0.91 -10.77 4.53
C VAL A 32 0.41 -9.58 5.33
N SER A 33 -0.11 -9.83 6.53
CA SER A 33 -0.61 -8.79 7.42
C SER A 33 0.45 -7.71 7.71
N CYS A 34 0.05 -6.45 7.56
CA CYS A 34 0.84 -5.28 7.94
C CYS A 34 0.29 -4.66 9.24
N TYR A 35 1.17 -4.41 10.21
CA TYR A 35 0.80 -3.85 11.52
C TYR A 35 1.27 -2.40 11.71
N CYS A 36 1.74 -1.75 10.64
CA CYS A 36 2.12 -0.36 10.70
C CYS A 36 0.94 0.54 11.09
N ARG A 37 1.24 1.62 11.83
CA ARG A 37 0.32 2.73 11.99
C ARG A 37 0.09 3.42 10.63
N PRO A 38 -1.01 4.16 10.46
CA PRO A 38 -1.19 5.02 9.29
C PRO A 38 -0.06 6.06 9.23
N MET A 39 0.77 5.98 8.19
CA MET A 39 1.94 6.88 8.02
C MET A 39 2.02 7.47 6.61
N TRP A 40 1.18 7.00 5.68
CA TRP A 40 1.22 7.36 4.27
C TRP A 40 -0.15 7.88 3.84
N CYS A 41 -0.17 8.79 2.87
CA CYS A 41 -1.38 9.13 2.15
C CYS A 41 -1.58 8.23 0.93
N LEU A 42 -2.80 8.19 0.40
CA LEU A 42 -3.16 7.40 -0.77
C LEU A 42 -2.24 7.67 -1.97
N ASP A 43 -1.97 8.95 -2.28
CA ASP A 43 -1.14 9.33 -3.43
C ASP A 43 0.29 8.83 -3.32
N CYS A 44 0.89 8.96 -2.13
CA CYS A 44 2.26 8.50 -1.91
C CYS A 44 2.35 6.97 -1.89
N MET A 45 1.33 6.28 -1.36
CA MET A 45 1.28 4.81 -1.42
C MET A 45 1.13 4.33 -2.87
N GLY A 46 0.30 4.98 -3.68
CA GLY A 46 0.14 4.67 -5.11
C GLY A 46 1.44 4.89 -5.90
N LYS A 47 2.14 6.01 -5.67
CA LYS A 47 3.45 6.28 -6.26
C LYS A 47 4.49 5.23 -5.87
N TRP A 48 4.50 4.83 -4.60
CA TRP A 48 5.37 3.76 -4.13
C TRP A 48 5.08 2.45 -4.86
N PHE A 49 3.81 2.03 -4.90
CA PHE A 49 3.39 0.81 -5.60
C PHE A 49 3.84 0.84 -7.06
N ALA A 50 3.52 1.91 -7.80
CA ALA A 50 3.90 2.07 -9.21
C ALA A 50 5.42 2.00 -9.43
N SER A 51 6.22 2.60 -8.55
CA SER A 51 7.68 2.58 -8.65
C SER A 51 8.32 1.20 -8.49
N ARG A 52 7.57 0.22 -7.96
CA ARG A 52 8.03 -1.16 -7.72
C ARG A 52 7.59 -2.14 -8.80
N GLN A 53 6.76 -1.70 -9.74
CA GLN A 53 6.26 -2.58 -10.79
C GLN A 53 7.18 -2.64 -12.00
N ASP A 54 7.01 -3.69 -12.80
CA ASP A 54 7.70 -3.87 -14.08
C ASP A 54 7.21 -2.83 -15.09
N GLN A 55 8.04 -1.82 -15.36
CA GLN A 55 7.69 -0.72 -16.27
C GLN A 55 7.53 -1.17 -17.73
N GLN A 56 8.00 -2.37 -18.08
CA GLN A 56 7.83 -2.93 -19.43
C GLN A 56 6.49 -3.66 -19.60
N ARG A 57 5.79 -3.97 -18.49
CA ARG A 57 4.54 -4.75 -18.46
C ARG A 57 3.46 -4.08 -17.59
N PRO A 58 2.96 -2.89 -17.97
CA PRO A 58 1.93 -2.17 -17.21
C PRO A 58 0.64 -2.96 -17.01
N GLU A 59 0.32 -3.89 -17.90
CA GLU A 59 -0.85 -4.75 -17.82
C GLU A 59 -0.83 -5.68 -16.60
N THR A 60 0.34 -5.99 -16.03
CA THR A 60 0.45 -6.86 -14.85
C THR A 60 0.40 -6.12 -13.53
N TRP A 61 0.45 -4.78 -13.52
CA TRP A 61 0.66 -3.98 -12.31
C TRP A 61 -0.40 -4.23 -11.24
N LEU A 62 -1.68 -4.24 -11.59
CA LEU A 62 -2.77 -4.40 -10.62
C LEU A 62 -2.84 -5.80 -10.00
N SER A 63 -2.29 -6.81 -10.68
CA SER A 63 -2.19 -8.19 -10.18
C SER A 63 -0.91 -8.45 -9.38
N SER A 64 0.02 -7.49 -9.38
CA SER A 64 1.34 -7.64 -8.75
C SER A 64 1.34 -7.17 -7.30
N THR A 65 2.42 -7.48 -6.59
CA THR A 65 2.61 -7.10 -5.18
C THR A 65 3.78 -6.15 -5.01
N CYS A 66 3.88 -5.50 -3.86
CA CYS A 66 5.08 -4.76 -3.47
C CYS A 66 5.27 -4.77 -1.95
N PRO A 67 6.49 -4.51 -1.44
CA PRO A 67 6.74 -4.44 -0.01
C PRO A 67 6.22 -3.12 0.57
N CYS A 68 5.60 -3.17 1.76
CA CYS A 68 5.29 -1.98 2.55
C CYS A 68 6.55 -1.10 2.69
N PRO A 69 6.48 0.22 2.40
CA PRO A 69 7.64 1.11 2.44
C PRO A 69 8.24 1.25 3.85
N THR A 70 7.52 0.82 4.90
CA THR A 70 7.98 0.93 6.28
C THR A 70 8.42 -0.41 6.88
N CYS A 71 7.59 -1.46 6.83
CA CYS A 71 7.92 -2.76 7.45
C CYS A 71 8.26 -3.88 6.47
N ARG A 72 8.15 -3.63 5.16
CA ARG A 72 8.37 -4.61 4.08
C ARG A 72 7.40 -5.80 4.01
N SER A 73 6.35 -5.84 4.84
CA SER A 73 5.22 -6.76 4.63
C SER A 73 4.72 -6.62 3.19
N VAL A 74 4.67 -7.74 2.48
CA VAL A 74 4.21 -7.78 1.09
C VAL A 74 2.70 -7.52 1.06
N PHE A 75 2.26 -6.67 0.13
CA PHE A 75 0.86 -6.31 -0.06
C PHE A 75 0.53 -6.13 -1.55
N CYS A 76 -0.74 -6.23 -1.90
CA CYS A 76 -1.26 -5.88 -3.23
C CYS A 76 -2.21 -4.67 -3.17
N MET A 77 -2.64 -4.14 -4.31
CA MET A 77 -3.52 -2.96 -4.35
C MET A 77 -4.82 -3.15 -3.56
N LEU A 78 -5.33 -4.38 -3.49
CA LEU A 78 -6.54 -4.72 -2.74
C LEU A 78 -6.38 -4.58 -1.22
N ASP A 79 -5.15 -4.58 -0.71
CA ASP A 79 -4.86 -4.44 0.72
C ASP A 79 -4.81 -2.96 1.16
N VAL A 80 -4.88 -2.00 0.23
CA VAL A 80 -4.82 -0.57 0.53
C VAL A 80 -6.18 -0.06 0.97
N CYS A 81 -6.31 0.24 2.27
CA CYS A 81 -7.55 0.72 2.86
C CYS A 81 -7.46 2.21 3.21
N LYS A 82 -8.44 3.00 2.80
CA LYS A 82 -8.63 4.36 3.32
C LYS A 82 -9.21 4.28 4.73
N ILE A 83 -8.75 5.17 5.61
CA ILE A 83 -9.21 5.21 6.99
C ILE A 83 -10.32 6.25 7.09
N ASP A 84 -11.51 5.82 7.51
CA ASP A 84 -12.61 6.74 7.82
C ASP A 84 -12.33 7.49 9.13
N ARG A 85 -12.70 8.77 9.15
CA ARG A 85 -12.52 9.68 10.30
C ARG A 85 -13.67 9.57 11.29
#